data_AF-A0A7U9SQ97-F1
#
_entry.id   AF-A0A7U9SQ97-F1
#
_cell.length_a   1.000
_cell.length_b   1.000
_cell.length_c   1.000
_cell.angle_alpha   90.00
_cell.angle_beta   90.00
_cell.angle_gamma   90.00
#
_symmetry.space_group_name_H-M   'P 1'
#
loop_
_entity.id
_entity.type
_entity.pdbx_description
1 polymer ?
#
loop_
_entity_poly.entity_id
_entity_poly.type
_entity_poly.pdbx_seq_one_letter_code
_entity_poly.pdbx_strand_id
1 'polypeptide(L)'
;MNGKSESEMHQMIDVSEEYRQKMFDECKRHFLQENGVANGDTTKRSEVFRAYQLSIKEDDRLKGTWSLQQYEKQYTAALASAVRAANPNWKNGDPFDESILDSVTRESVEGTLMKSGQQREHGLRCSERQVSWAWEQSRPDHKCA
;
A
#
# COMPACT_ATOMS: atom_id res chain seq x y z
N MET A 1 24.84 -13.22 -10.17
CA MET A 1 23.57 -12.49 -10.02
C MET A 1 23.85 -11.21 -9.24
N ASN A 2 23.60 -10.02 -9.80
CA ASN A 2 23.73 -8.77 -9.04
C ASN A 2 22.53 -8.66 -8.09
N GLY A 3 22.71 -9.14 -6.86
CA GLY A 3 21.71 -9.07 -5.80
C GLY A 3 21.51 -7.65 -5.33
N LYS A 4 20.57 -6.93 -5.97
CA LYS A 4 20.00 -5.71 -5.39
C LYS A 4 19.24 -6.11 -4.13
N SER A 5 19.42 -5.37 -3.03
CA SER A 5 18.74 -5.64 -1.76
C SER A 5 17.23 -5.35 -1.87
N GLU A 6 16.39 -6.06 -1.11
CA GLU A 6 14.94 -5.80 -1.07
C GLU A 6 14.64 -4.32 -0.77
N SER A 7 15.46 -3.67 0.05
CA SER A 7 15.32 -2.26 0.40
C SER A 7 15.57 -1.31 -0.78
N GLU A 8 16.49 -1.62 -1.69
CA GLU A 8 16.72 -0.83 -2.93
C GLU A 8 15.62 -1.05 -3.98
N MET A 9 14.98 -2.22 -3.93
CA MET A 9 13.91 -2.65 -4.82
C MET A 9 12.54 -2.11 -4.38
N HIS A 10 12.32 -2.03 -3.07
CA HIS A 10 11.07 -1.62 -2.43
C HIS A 10 11.06 -0.12 -2.11
N GLN A 11 11.27 0.70 -3.14
CA GLN A 11 11.22 2.15 -3.02
C GLN A 11 9.96 2.67 -3.71
N MET A 12 9.17 3.48 -3.02
CA MET A 12 8.08 4.21 -3.66
C MET A 12 8.67 5.25 -4.61
N ILE A 13 8.34 5.11 -5.90
CA ILE A 13 8.62 6.13 -6.90
C ILE A 13 7.33 6.84 -7.27
N ASP A 14 7.46 8.03 -7.85
CA ASP A 14 6.31 8.73 -8.37
C ASP A 14 5.72 7.96 -9.57
N VAL A 15 4.50 7.48 -9.39
CA VAL A 15 3.73 6.83 -10.44
C VAL A 15 2.87 7.93 -11.06
N SER A 16 2.99 8.12 -12.37
CA SER A 16 2.17 9.10 -13.08
C SER A 16 0.68 8.87 -12.81
N GLU A 17 -0.05 9.97 -12.61
CA GLU A 17 -1.45 9.98 -12.19
C GLU A 17 -2.35 9.10 -13.08
N GLU A 18 -2.11 9.09 -14.39
CA GLU A 18 -2.84 8.24 -15.34
C GLU A 18 -2.84 6.76 -14.93
N TYR A 19 -1.70 6.23 -14.49
CA TYR A 19 -1.58 4.82 -14.09
C TYR A 19 -2.09 4.57 -12.68
N ARG A 20 -2.04 5.59 -11.80
CA ARG A 20 -2.72 5.53 -10.49
C ARG A 20 -4.24 5.44 -10.68
N GLN A 21 -4.79 6.21 -11.59
CA GLN A 21 -6.22 6.17 -11.95
C GLN A 21 -6.59 4.83 -12.59
N LYS A 22 -5.85 4.37 -13.59
CA LYS A 22 -6.11 3.05 -14.20
C LYS A 22 -6.08 1.91 -13.19
N MET A 23 -5.14 1.92 -12.24
CA MET A 23 -5.15 0.92 -11.17
C MET A 23 -6.34 1.07 -10.23
N PHE A 24 -6.71 2.29 -9.85
CA PHE A 24 -7.90 2.50 -9.03
C PHE A 24 -9.17 1.96 -9.72
N ASP A 25 -9.34 2.28 -11.00
CA ASP A 25 -10.51 1.87 -11.79
C ASP A 25 -10.57 0.35 -11.95
N GLU A 26 -9.44 -0.31 -12.25
CA GLU A 26 -9.38 -1.78 -12.32
C GLU A 26 -9.62 -2.43 -10.95
N CYS A 27 -9.07 -1.87 -9.86
CA CYS A 27 -9.36 -2.33 -8.50
C CYS A 27 -10.85 -2.21 -8.17
N LYS A 28 -11.48 -1.07 -8.46
CA LYS A 28 -12.92 -0.86 -8.21
C LYS A 28 -13.77 -1.81 -9.06
N ARG A 29 -13.46 -1.95 -10.35
CA ARG A 29 -14.15 -2.86 -11.27
C ARG A 29 -14.07 -4.31 -10.80
N HIS A 30 -12.89 -4.77 -10.40
CA HIS A 30 -12.68 -6.13 -9.91
C HIS A 30 -13.37 -6.37 -8.56
N PHE A 31 -13.30 -5.39 -7.66
CA PHE A 31 -13.96 -5.45 -6.37
C PHE A 31 -15.48 -5.60 -6.50
N LEU A 32 -16.09 -4.85 -7.43
CA LEU A 32 -17.52 -4.96 -7.76
C LEU A 32 -17.84 -6.33 -8.37
N GLN A 33 -17.04 -6.80 -9.32
CA GLN A 33 -17.27 -8.06 -10.02
C GLN A 33 -17.20 -9.29 -9.11
N GLU A 34 -16.25 -9.30 -8.15
CA GLU A 34 -15.96 -10.44 -7.30
C GLU A 34 -16.48 -10.27 -5.86
N ASN A 35 -17.31 -9.27 -5.60
CA ASN A 35 -17.79 -8.93 -4.26
C ASN A 35 -16.64 -8.81 -3.23
N GLY A 36 -15.55 -8.16 -3.62
CA GLY A 36 -14.35 -7.99 -2.80
C GLY A 36 -13.48 -9.24 -2.63
N VAL A 37 -13.74 -10.34 -3.35
CA VAL A 37 -12.84 -11.51 -3.37
C VAL A 37 -11.61 -11.21 -4.22
N ALA A 38 -10.43 -11.38 -3.62
CA ALA A 38 -9.16 -11.26 -4.32
C ALA A 38 -8.91 -12.49 -5.21
N ASN A 39 -9.53 -12.53 -6.38
CA ASN A 39 -9.31 -13.56 -7.39
C ASN A 39 -8.19 -13.14 -8.36
N GLY A 40 -7.06 -13.86 -8.34
CA GLY A 40 -5.91 -13.56 -9.19
C GLY A 40 -6.15 -13.78 -10.69
N ASP A 41 -7.05 -14.69 -11.05
CA ASP A 41 -7.29 -15.10 -12.44
C ASP A 41 -8.19 -14.15 -13.24
N THR A 42 -9.07 -13.39 -12.59
CA THR A 42 -10.01 -12.47 -13.26
C THR A 42 -9.50 -11.02 -13.31
N THR A 43 -8.38 -10.74 -12.65
CA THR A 43 -7.79 -9.39 -12.69
C THR A 43 -7.06 -9.15 -14.01
N LYS A 44 -7.47 -8.12 -14.75
CA LYS A 44 -6.66 -7.53 -15.85
C LYS A 44 -5.45 -6.74 -15.34
N ARG A 45 -5.04 -7.00 -14.09
CA ARG A 45 -3.91 -6.37 -13.42
C ARG A 45 -2.66 -6.44 -14.28
N SER A 46 -2.37 -7.60 -14.85
CA SER A 46 -1.21 -7.80 -15.72
C SER A 46 -1.15 -6.83 -16.91
N GLU A 47 -2.29 -6.38 -17.44
CA GLU A 47 -2.34 -5.41 -18.54
C GLU A 47 -1.90 -4.01 -18.08
N VAL A 48 -2.39 -3.53 -16.93
CA VAL A 48 -2.01 -2.23 -16.36
C VAL A 48 -0.54 -2.21 -15.98
N PHE A 49 -0.05 -3.28 -15.32
CA PHE A 49 1.35 -3.43 -14.96
C PHE A 49 2.26 -3.41 -16.19
N ARG A 50 1.90 -4.17 -17.23
CA ARG A 50 2.66 -4.19 -18.48
C ARG A 50 2.67 -2.82 -19.17
N ALA A 51 1.51 -2.17 -19.26
CA ALA A 51 1.41 -0.84 -19.86
C ALA A 51 2.26 0.21 -19.14
N TYR A 52 2.34 0.13 -17.81
CA TYR A 52 3.18 1.02 -17.02
C TYR A 52 4.67 0.72 -17.13
N GLN A 53 5.05 -0.56 -17.10
CA GLN A 53 6.46 -0.96 -17.28
C GLN A 53 7.03 -0.52 -18.64
N LEU A 54 6.18 -0.43 -19.66
CA LEU A 54 6.54 0.06 -20.99
C LEU A 54 6.64 1.59 -21.08
N SER A 55 5.98 2.34 -20.17
CA SER A 55 6.05 3.80 -20.15
C SER A 55 7.22 4.36 -19.35
N ILE A 56 7.86 3.55 -18.52
CA ILE A 56 9.00 3.97 -17.69
C ILE A 56 10.33 3.34 -18.14
N LYS A 57 11.43 3.93 -17.67
CA LYS A 57 12.78 3.41 -17.93
C LYS A 57 12.98 2.06 -17.26
N GLU A 58 13.83 1.23 -17.86
CA GLU A 58 14.09 -0.14 -17.39
C GLU A 58 14.57 -0.21 -15.94
N ASP A 59 15.44 0.72 -15.53
CA ASP A 59 15.98 0.79 -14.17
C ASP A 59 14.90 1.04 -13.10
N ASP A 60 13.81 1.71 -13.48
CA ASP A 60 12.72 2.06 -12.59
C ASP A 60 11.58 1.04 -12.64
N ARG A 61 11.56 0.12 -13.62
CA ARG A 61 10.48 -0.88 -13.77
C ARG A 61 10.20 -1.64 -12.49
N LEU A 62 11.25 -1.98 -11.77
CA LEU A 62 11.13 -2.80 -10.58
C LEU A 62 10.55 -2.01 -9.40
N LYS A 63 11.05 -0.79 -9.16
CA LYS A 63 10.52 0.12 -8.13
C LYS A 63 9.10 0.58 -8.46
N GLY A 64 8.82 0.84 -9.73
CA GLY A 64 7.52 1.24 -10.21
C GLY A 64 6.49 0.12 -10.10
N THR A 65 6.86 -1.11 -10.43
CA THR A 65 6.04 -2.31 -10.20
C THR A 65 5.75 -2.50 -8.72
N TRP A 66 6.73 -2.30 -7.85
CA TRP A 66 6.50 -2.33 -6.41
C TRP A 66 5.50 -1.24 -5.97
N SER A 67 5.67 -0.03 -6.51
CA SER A 67 4.84 1.14 -6.16
C SER A 67 3.38 0.92 -6.55
N LEU A 68 3.13 0.45 -7.77
CA LEU A 68 1.79 0.08 -8.23
C LEU A 68 1.14 -1.01 -7.37
N GLN A 69 1.90 -2.00 -6.91
CA GLN A 69 1.38 -3.04 -6.01
C GLN A 69 0.91 -2.47 -4.66
N GLN A 70 1.55 -1.40 -4.15
CA GLN A 70 1.01 -0.78 -2.94
C GLN A 70 -0.23 0.02 -3.20
N TYR A 71 -0.26 0.80 -4.29
CA TYR A 71 -1.48 1.52 -4.67
C TYR A 71 -2.66 0.54 -4.79
N GLU A 72 -2.47 -0.60 -5.46
CA GLU A 72 -3.46 -1.68 -5.55
C GLU A 72 -3.95 -2.17 -4.17
N LYS A 73 -3.01 -2.53 -3.28
CA LYS A 73 -3.35 -2.99 -1.91
C LYS A 73 -4.16 -1.95 -1.16
N GLN A 74 -3.78 -0.68 -1.28
CA GLN A 74 -4.38 0.41 -0.53
C GLN A 74 -5.74 0.80 -1.09
N TYR A 75 -5.92 0.80 -2.42
CA TYR A 75 -7.24 0.97 -3.05
C TYR A 75 -8.19 -0.15 -2.64
N THR A 76 -7.75 -1.40 -2.74
CA THR A 76 -8.57 -2.55 -2.33
C THR A 76 -8.95 -2.48 -0.85
N ALA A 77 -8.00 -2.11 0.02
CA ALA A 77 -8.24 -1.95 1.45
C ALA A 77 -9.24 -0.82 1.74
N ALA A 78 -9.14 0.31 1.02
CA ALA A 78 -10.06 1.43 1.18
C ALA A 78 -11.49 1.07 0.73
N LEU A 79 -11.64 0.38 -0.40
CA LEU A 79 -12.93 -0.12 -0.88
C LEU A 79 -13.55 -1.07 0.14
N ALA A 80 -12.78 -2.05 0.62
CA ALA A 80 -13.24 -2.98 1.65
C ALA A 80 -13.60 -2.27 2.97
N SER A 81 -12.82 -1.25 3.36
CA SER A 81 -13.11 -0.46 4.56
C SER A 81 -14.40 0.34 4.41
N ALA A 82 -14.69 0.90 3.24
CA ALA A 82 -15.92 1.62 2.98
C ALA A 82 -17.14 0.68 3.07
N VAL A 83 -17.06 -0.51 2.47
CA VAL A 83 -18.12 -1.52 2.57
C VAL A 83 -18.31 -1.97 4.01
N ARG A 84 -17.23 -2.23 4.76
CA ARG A 84 -17.31 -2.60 6.18
C ARG A 84 -17.83 -1.48 7.08
N ALA A 85 -17.58 -0.22 6.73
CA ALA A 85 -18.11 0.92 7.47
C ALA A 85 -19.63 1.02 7.32
N ALA A 86 -20.17 0.71 6.14
CA ALA A 86 -21.61 0.61 5.90
C ALA A 86 -22.20 -0.69 6.49
N ASN A 87 -21.51 -1.82 6.32
CA ASN A 87 -21.94 -3.15 6.72
C ASN A 87 -20.84 -3.87 7.53
N PRO A 88 -20.78 -3.71 8.86
CA PRO A 88 -19.73 -4.31 9.69
C PRO A 88 -19.65 -5.84 9.65
N ASN A 89 -20.75 -6.51 9.28
CA ASN A 89 -20.82 -7.96 9.18
C ASN A 89 -20.42 -8.51 7.79
N TRP A 90 -20.16 -7.63 6.82
CA TRP A 90 -19.79 -8.02 5.46
C TRP A 90 -18.44 -8.75 5.42
N LYS A 91 -18.39 -9.86 4.68
CA LYS A 91 -17.18 -10.62 4.39
C LYS A 91 -16.94 -10.67 2.89
N ASN A 92 -15.69 -10.91 2.49
CA ASN A 92 -15.35 -11.04 1.08
C ASN A 92 -16.20 -12.15 0.44
N GLY A 93 -16.90 -11.83 -0.65
CA GLY A 93 -17.83 -12.72 -1.34
C GLY A 93 -19.30 -12.47 -1.00
N ASP A 94 -19.60 -11.77 0.10
CA ASP A 94 -20.97 -11.37 0.43
C ASP A 94 -21.43 -10.24 -0.50
N PRO A 95 -22.71 -10.24 -0.93
CA PRO A 95 -23.26 -9.14 -1.70
C PRO A 95 -23.28 -7.85 -0.87
N PHE A 96 -23.08 -6.71 -1.53
CA PHE A 96 -23.18 -5.38 -0.93
C PHE A 96 -23.78 -4.39 -1.93
N ASP A 97 -24.16 -3.21 -1.44
CA ASP A 97 -24.66 -2.13 -2.29
C ASP A 97 -23.48 -1.39 -2.95
N GLU A 98 -23.40 -1.48 -4.28
CA GLU A 98 -22.33 -0.87 -5.08
C GLU A 98 -22.24 0.65 -4.88
N SER A 99 -23.37 1.32 -4.56
CA SER A 99 -23.43 2.77 -4.34
C SER A 99 -22.58 3.24 -3.15
N ILE A 100 -22.24 2.34 -2.21
CA ILE A 100 -21.30 2.63 -1.11
C ILE A 100 -19.95 3.09 -1.67
N LEU A 101 -19.53 2.53 -2.81
CA LEU A 101 -18.25 2.83 -3.45
C LEU A 101 -18.26 4.11 -4.28
N ASP A 102 -19.41 4.76 -4.48
CA ASP A 102 -19.49 6.03 -5.23
C ASP A 102 -18.86 7.19 -4.46
N SER A 103 -18.83 7.09 -3.13
CA SER A 103 -18.14 8.05 -2.26
C SER A 103 -16.62 7.86 -2.23
N VAL A 104 -16.12 6.69 -2.64
CA VAL A 104 -14.69 6.37 -2.62
C VAL A 104 -14.06 6.82 -3.92
N THR A 105 -13.24 7.88 -3.84
CA THR A 105 -12.42 8.35 -4.97
C THR A 105 -10.94 8.08 -4.73
N ARG A 106 -10.18 7.99 -5.81
CA ARG A 106 -8.72 7.82 -5.78
C ARG A 106 -8.06 8.89 -4.89
N GLU A 107 -8.47 10.15 -5.04
CA GLU A 107 -7.94 11.29 -4.30
C GLU A 107 -8.18 11.16 -2.80
N SER A 108 -9.33 10.60 -2.39
CA SER A 108 -9.64 10.34 -0.99
C SER A 108 -8.70 9.28 -0.38
N VAL A 109 -8.41 8.21 -1.14
CA VAL A 109 -7.49 7.15 -0.71
C VAL A 109 -6.04 7.65 -0.68
N GLU A 110 -5.61 8.34 -1.75
CA GLU A 110 -4.27 8.92 -1.86
C GLU A 110 -4.01 10.03 -0.84
N GLY A 111 -5.03 10.84 -0.53
CA GLY A 111 -4.94 11.86 0.52
C GLY A 111 -4.66 11.26 1.90
N THR A 112 -5.05 10.00 2.13
CA THR A 112 -4.71 9.26 3.36
C THR A 112 -3.32 8.62 3.27
N LEU A 113 -2.90 8.18 2.08
CA LEU A 113 -1.56 7.64 1.80
C LEU A 113 -0.46 8.68 1.98
N MET A 114 -0.60 9.87 1.41
CA MET A 114 0.40 10.93 1.51
C MET A 114 0.52 11.46 2.95
N LYS A 115 -0.60 11.49 3.70
CA LYS A 115 -0.60 11.85 5.12
C LYS A 115 0.05 10.79 6.00
N SER A 116 -0.13 9.50 5.71
CA SER A 116 0.55 8.43 6.45
C SER A 116 2.05 8.31 6.09
N GLY A 117 2.44 8.71 4.88
CA GLY A 117 3.85 8.93 4.51
C GLY A 117 4.47 10.11 5.25
N GLN A 118 3.77 11.25 5.33
CA GLN A 118 4.22 12.43 6.09
C GLN A 118 4.18 12.23 7.61
N GLN A 119 3.29 11.38 8.14
CA GLN A 119 3.32 10.97 9.56
C GLN A 119 4.47 10.02 9.88
N ARG A 120 5.09 9.36 8.89
CA ARG A 120 6.33 8.61 9.10
C ARG A 120 7.57 9.51 9.11
N GLU A 121 7.48 10.72 8.56
CA GLU A 121 8.55 11.71 8.59
C GLU A 121 8.36 12.77 9.72
N HIS A 122 7.11 13.05 10.13
CA HIS A 122 6.77 13.90 11.28
C HIS A 122 6.27 13.12 12.52
N GLY A 123 6.46 11.80 12.56
CA GLY A 123 6.12 10.92 13.69
C GLY A 123 7.30 10.60 14.62
N LEU A 124 8.49 11.12 14.34
CA LEU A 124 9.64 11.09 15.26
C LEU A 124 9.65 12.33 16.17
N ARG A 125 8.50 12.66 16.79
CA ARG A 125 8.47 13.56 17.94
C ARG A 125 7.22 13.38 18.77
N CYS A 126 7.00 12.19 19.33
CA CYS A 126 6.31 12.00 20.61
C CYS A 126 6.19 10.50 20.97
N SER A 127 7.27 9.89 21.43
CA SER A 127 7.25 8.87 22.49
C SER A 127 8.69 8.57 22.93
N GLU A 128 9.40 9.61 23.35
CA GLU A 128 10.65 9.44 24.09
C GLU A 128 10.34 9.58 25.57
N ARG A 129 9.60 8.60 26.11
CA ARG A 129 9.52 8.40 27.57
C ARG A 129 8.95 7.05 28.00
N GLN A 130 9.37 5.92 27.41
CA GLN A 130 9.24 4.63 28.11
C GLN A 130 10.00 3.48 27.44
N VAL A 131 11.33 3.55 27.38
CA VAL A 131 12.21 2.35 27.36
C VAL A 131 13.65 2.83 27.58
N SER A 132 13.92 3.34 28.78
CA SER A 132 15.28 3.65 29.24
C SER A 132 15.49 3.02 30.63
N TRP A 133 15.13 1.75 30.80
CA TRP A 133 15.34 1.01 32.06
C TRP A 133 15.57 -0.50 31.85
N ALA A 134 16.04 -0.94 30.67
CA ALA A 134 16.18 -2.38 30.40
C ALA A 134 17.38 -2.81 29.53
N TRP A 135 18.43 -1.99 29.37
CA TRP A 135 19.65 -2.41 28.66
C TRP A 135 20.97 -1.83 29.25
N GLU A 136 20.97 -1.44 30.53
CA GLU A 136 22.15 -0.90 31.23
C GLU A 136 22.46 -1.66 32.54
N GLN A 137 22.30 -3.00 32.55
CA GLN A 137 22.74 -3.87 33.67
C GLN A 137 23.48 -5.15 33.23
N SER A 138 23.90 -5.24 31.97
CA SER A 138 24.68 -6.39 31.48
C SER A 138 25.94 -5.95 30.72
N ARG A 139 26.90 -5.37 31.44
CA ARG A 139 28.31 -5.35 31.01
C ARG A 139 29.21 -5.69 32.21
N PRO A 140 30.00 -6.76 32.15
CA PRO A 140 30.97 -7.08 33.19
C PRO A 140 32.17 -6.13 33.12
N ASP A 141 32.57 -5.62 34.28
CA ASP A 141 33.76 -4.82 34.54
C ASP A 141 35.04 -5.55 34.10
N HIS A 142 35.69 -5.05 33.05
CA HIS A 142 37.12 -5.28 32.83
C HIS A 142 37.89 -4.06 33.34
N LYS A 143 38.41 -4.18 34.57
CA LYS A 143 39.40 -3.27 35.14
C LYS A 143 40.73 -3.43 34.41
N CYS A 144 41.24 -2.33 33.87
CA CYS A 144 42.65 -2.15 33.57
C CYS A 144 43.17 -0.98 34.39
N ALA A 145 44.01 -1.29 35.39
CA ALA A 145 45.10 -0.47 35.93
C ALA A 145 45.99 -1.40 36.76
#